data_AF-A0AAU0T3D8-F1
#
_entry.id   AF-A0AAU0T3D8-F1
#
_cell.length_a   1.000
_cell.length_b   1.000
_cell.length_c   1.000
_cell.angle_alpha   90.00
_cell.angle_beta   90.00
_cell.angle_gamma   90.00
#
_symmetry.space_group_name_H-M   'P 1'
#
loop_
_entity.id
_entity.type
_entity.pdbx_description
1 polymer ?
#
loop_
_entity_poly.entity_id
_entity_poly.type
_entity_poly.pdbx_seq_one_letter_code
_entity_poly.pdbx_strand_id
1 'polypeptide(L)'
;MPDAIPRFLNRPTLNSPRLEHGQKIAFLIEAAHAPAAWTVLMQKGAQFKVDLLWSGTPFQAQMAQGPSWFVVNAQCVDGLAQVCHQRPAGMALTCTDPLQALAHARTLLSMTPPKVLAIHDPVIWTALAMENVGQHACLFGPWQEVYTPVPGVDPTAHQWHVWKAETPATGPCQYPLAFPDTLYSTYTDIRWLHWLRQHPQHFAQVPDPELPRVVSNLDFFVKHGIGADRDLLRLSALVTHGDLREREDLLPILTSHERPHHRVEQLLQELQP
;
A
#
# COMPACT_ATOMS: atom_id res chain seq x y z
N MET A 1 -11.81 -15.73 9.89
CA MET A 1 -11.93 -15.31 8.47
C MET A 1 -10.99 -14.13 8.26
N PRO A 2 -10.35 -14.00 7.09
CA PRO A 2 -9.62 -12.79 6.73
C PRO A 2 -10.65 -11.66 6.52
N ASP A 3 -10.81 -10.83 7.54
CA ASP A 3 -11.75 -9.69 7.56
C ASP A 3 -11.06 -8.37 7.17
N ALA A 4 -9.84 -8.44 6.63
CA ALA A 4 -9.06 -7.25 6.29
C ALA A 4 -9.74 -6.43 5.18
N ILE A 5 -10.25 -7.08 4.13
CA ILE A 5 -10.84 -6.40 2.97
C ILE A 5 -12.10 -5.61 3.36
N PRO A 6 -13.13 -6.20 4.00
CA PRO A 6 -14.31 -5.43 4.41
C PRO A 6 -13.97 -4.34 5.42
N ARG A 7 -13.08 -4.61 6.39
CA ARG A 7 -12.61 -3.59 7.35
C ARG A 7 -11.96 -2.41 6.65
N PHE A 8 -11.16 -2.65 5.63
CA PHE A 8 -10.46 -1.60 4.88
C PHE A 8 -11.43 -0.78 4.02
N LEU A 9 -12.30 -1.44 3.25
CA LEU A 9 -13.26 -0.76 2.37
C LEU A 9 -14.26 0.10 3.13
N ASN A 10 -14.68 -0.34 4.32
CA ASN A 10 -15.62 0.42 5.16
C ASN A 10 -14.97 1.58 5.94
N ARG A 11 -13.65 1.81 5.79
CA ARG A 11 -13.00 2.94 6.46
C ARG A 11 -13.48 4.27 5.86
N PRO A 12 -13.67 5.30 6.71
CA PRO A 12 -14.00 6.63 6.23
C PRO A 12 -12.89 7.18 5.34
N THR A 13 -13.30 7.92 4.32
CA THR A 13 -12.41 8.58 3.36
C THR A 13 -12.56 10.09 3.39
N LEU A 14 -11.50 10.80 3.01
CA LEU A 14 -11.49 12.26 2.81
C LEU A 14 -11.03 12.60 1.40
N ASN A 15 -11.52 13.72 0.84
CA ASN A 15 -11.14 14.17 -0.50
C ASN A 15 -9.78 14.92 -0.52
N SER A 16 -9.19 15.19 0.63
CA SER A 16 -7.86 15.83 0.74
C SER A 16 -7.31 15.66 2.16
N PRO A 17 -5.98 15.59 2.35
CA PRO A 17 -5.37 15.67 3.68
C PRO A 17 -5.76 16.98 4.39
N ARG A 18 -6.14 16.90 5.66
CA ARG A 18 -6.50 18.08 6.47
C ARG A 18 -5.25 18.70 7.05
N LEU A 19 -5.08 20.01 6.89
CA LEU A 19 -3.99 20.76 7.49
C LEU A 19 -4.54 21.72 8.53
N GLU A 20 -4.35 21.42 9.81
CA GLU A 20 -4.74 22.34 10.89
C GLU A 20 -3.68 23.43 11.11
N HIS A 21 -4.05 24.45 11.88
CA HIS A 21 -3.14 25.56 12.18
C HIS A 21 -1.88 25.05 12.90
N GLY A 22 -0.71 25.44 12.40
CA GLY A 22 0.60 25.02 12.94
C GLY A 22 1.08 23.64 12.47
N GLN A 23 0.26 22.88 11.74
CA GLN A 23 0.69 21.61 11.15
C GLN A 23 1.50 21.84 9.85
N LYS A 24 2.31 20.85 9.54
CA LYS A 24 3.03 20.66 8.29
C LYS A 24 2.60 19.35 7.68
N ILE A 25 2.61 19.28 6.36
CA ILE A 25 2.35 18.05 5.61
C ILE A 25 3.64 17.58 4.96
N ALA A 26 3.88 16.28 5.09
CA ALA A 26 4.95 15.58 4.40
C ALA A 26 4.37 14.51 3.47
N PHE A 27 4.98 14.35 2.30
CA PHE A 27 4.68 13.27 1.36
C PHE A 27 5.87 12.32 1.27
N LEU A 28 5.61 11.03 1.40
CA LEU A 28 6.58 9.97 1.15
C LEU A 28 6.25 9.39 -0.21
N ILE A 29 7.16 9.55 -1.16
CA ILE A 29 6.91 9.17 -2.56
C ILE A 29 8.03 8.25 -3.02
N GLU A 30 7.62 7.13 -3.63
CA GLU A 30 8.51 6.14 -4.25
C GLU A 30 9.45 6.76 -5.27
N ALA A 31 10.66 6.22 -5.37
CA ALA A 31 11.71 6.75 -6.23
C ALA A 31 11.26 6.87 -7.71
N ALA A 32 10.50 5.89 -8.18
CA ALA A 32 9.95 5.86 -9.54
C ALA A 32 9.02 7.04 -9.86
N HIS A 33 8.39 7.65 -8.84
CA HIS A 33 7.43 8.74 -8.98
C HIS A 33 8.00 10.09 -8.52
N ALA A 34 9.21 10.12 -7.95
CA ALA A 34 9.87 11.35 -7.54
C ALA A 34 10.02 12.39 -8.68
N PRO A 35 10.32 12.03 -9.95
CA PRO A 35 10.39 13.02 -11.04
C PRO A 35 9.07 13.77 -11.29
N ALA A 36 7.92 13.09 -11.14
CA ALA A 36 6.60 13.71 -11.26
C ALA A 36 6.36 14.68 -10.10
N ALA A 37 6.72 14.29 -8.87
CA ALA A 37 6.66 15.16 -7.69
C ALA A 37 7.52 16.42 -7.88
N TRP A 38 8.76 16.28 -8.36
CA TRP A 38 9.64 17.42 -8.66
C TRP A 38 9.02 18.39 -9.67
N THR A 39 8.39 17.87 -10.73
CA THR A 39 7.72 18.69 -11.74
C THR A 39 6.62 19.54 -11.13
N VAL A 40 5.77 18.94 -10.27
CA VAL A 40 4.72 19.66 -9.53
C VAL A 40 5.33 20.79 -8.68
N LEU A 41 6.39 20.49 -7.93
CA LEU A 41 7.01 21.46 -7.01
C LEU A 41 7.62 22.65 -7.76
N MET A 42 8.31 22.40 -8.87
CA MET A 42 8.90 23.44 -9.71
C MET A 42 7.84 24.33 -10.36
N GLN A 43 6.76 23.75 -10.88
CA GLN A 43 5.68 24.51 -11.52
C GLN A 43 4.94 25.44 -10.55
N LYS A 44 4.80 25.03 -9.29
CA LYS A 44 4.12 25.83 -8.26
C LYS A 44 5.02 26.91 -7.64
N GLY A 45 6.32 26.95 -7.97
CA GLY A 45 7.27 27.93 -7.42
C GLY A 45 7.34 27.91 -5.89
N ALA A 46 7.06 26.76 -5.27
CA ALA A 46 6.83 26.66 -3.84
C ALA A 46 8.13 26.56 -3.04
N GLN A 47 8.07 27.01 -1.78
CA GLN A 47 9.05 26.59 -0.79
C GLN A 47 8.72 25.17 -0.35
N PHE A 48 9.68 24.27 -0.51
CA PHE A 48 9.60 22.89 -0.06
C PHE A 48 10.96 22.43 0.46
N LYS A 49 10.96 21.37 1.24
CA LYS A 49 12.17 20.64 1.67
C LYS A 49 12.09 19.22 1.16
N VAL A 50 13.19 18.69 0.65
CA VAL A 50 13.30 17.28 0.25
C VAL A 50 14.43 16.62 1.01
N ASP A 51 14.15 15.46 1.59
CA ASP A 51 15.13 14.58 2.21
C ASP A 51 15.04 13.18 1.57
N LEU A 52 16.17 12.49 1.44
CA LEU A 52 16.17 11.06 1.11
C LEU A 52 15.79 10.27 2.35
N LEU A 53 14.70 9.49 2.27
CA LEU A 53 14.15 8.82 3.44
C LEU A 53 15.15 7.84 4.06
N TRP A 54 15.83 7.05 3.21
CA TRP A 54 16.78 6.01 3.62
C TRP A 54 18.13 6.54 4.14
N SER A 55 18.39 7.83 4.06
CA SER A 55 19.62 8.41 4.63
C SER A 55 19.67 8.18 6.14
N GLY A 56 20.80 7.66 6.65
CA GLY A 56 20.97 7.35 8.07
C GLY A 56 20.21 6.10 8.56
N THR A 57 19.76 5.25 7.64
CA THR A 57 19.12 3.96 7.94
C THR A 57 19.99 2.80 7.43
N PRO A 58 19.69 1.52 7.75
CA PRO A 58 20.35 0.37 7.15
C PRO A 58 20.31 0.33 5.61
N PHE A 59 19.41 1.10 4.97
CA PHE A 59 19.29 1.20 3.51
C PHE A 59 20.11 2.33 2.87
N GLN A 60 20.94 3.04 3.65
CA GLN A 60 21.67 4.23 3.18
C GLN A 60 22.51 3.98 1.92
N ALA A 61 23.08 2.78 1.75
CA ALA A 61 23.84 2.43 0.55
C ALA A 61 23.03 2.54 -0.76
N GLN A 62 21.70 2.47 -0.69
CA GLN A 62 20.77 2.56 -1.82
C GLN A 62 19.91 3.83 -1.77
N MET A 63 20.25 4.81 -0.94
CA MET A 63 19.37 5.97 -0.67
C MET A 63 18.97 6.78 -1.92
N ALA A 64 19.81 6.79 -2.96
CA ALA A 64 19.51 7.47 -4.24
C ALA A 64 18.42 6.77 -5.06
N GLN A 65 18.16 5.48 -4.78
CA GLN A 65 17.10 4.67 -5.40
C GLN A 65 15.88 4.53 -4.46
N GLY A 66 15.95 5.14 -3.27
CA GLY A 66 14.91 5.06 -2.26
C GLY A 66 13.86 6.17 -2.38
N PRO A 67 12.77 6.05 -1.61
CA PRO A 67 11.72 7.04 -1.55
C PRO A 67 12.22 8.39 -1.03
N SER A 68 11.57 9.44 -1.51
CA SER A 68 11.83 10.83 -1.12
C SER A 68 10.78 11.31 -0.13
N TRP A 69 11.21 12.14 0.82
CA TRP A 69 10.37 12.80 1.83
C TRP A 69 10.24 14.28 1.46
N PHE A 70 9.04 14.72 1.10
CA PHE A 70 8.75 16.09 0.67
C PHE A 70 7.94 16.82 1.73
N VAL A 71 8.51 17.85 2.36
CA VAL A 71 7.75 18.77 3.23
C VAL A 71 7.33 19.97 2.40
N VAL A 72 6.02 20.20 2.32
CA VAL A 72 5.45 21.22 1.41
C VAL A 72 4.48 22.15 2.13
N ASN A 73 4.17 23.25 1.46
CA ASN A 73 3.08 24.15 1.83
C ASN A 73 1.78 23.78 1.09
N ALA A 74 0.66 24.40 1.50
CA ALA A 74 -0.69 24.06 1.03
C ALA A 74 -0.84 24.07 -0.51
N GLN A 75 -0.17 24.99 -1.22
CA GLN A 75 -0.29 25.12 -2.69
C GLN A 75 0.25 23.93 -3.49
N CYS A 76 1.05 23.04 -2.88
CA CYS A 76 1.57 21.83 -3.53
C CYS A 76 0.80 20.56 -3.16
N VAL A 77 -0.13 20.63 -2.21
CA VAL A 77 -0.83 19.46 -1.66
C VAL A 77 -1.58 18.71 -2.76
N ASP A 78 -2.41 19.38 -3.55
CA ASP A 78 -3.23 18.72 -4.57
C ASP A 78 -2.37 18.06 -5.66
N GLY A 79 -1.29 18.72 -6.08
CA GLY A 79 -0.39 18.18 -7.09
C GLY A 79 0.38 16.95 -6.60
N LEU A 80 0.90 16.98 -5.37
CA LEU A 80 1.54 15.80 -4.78
C LEU A 80 0.54 14.69 -4.45
N ALA A 81 -0.69 15.06 -4.07
CA ALA A 81 -1.77 14.11 -3.88
C ALA A 81 -2.04 13.33 -5.18
N GLN A 82 -2.09 14.02 -6.32
CA GLN A 82 -2.22 13.36 -7.62
C GLN A 82 -1.08 12.36 -7.88
N VAL A 83 0.15 12.72 -7.53
CA VAL A 83 1.32 11.83 -7.70
C VAL A 83 1.16 10.57 -6.84
N CYS A 84 0.81 10.69 -5.56
CA CYS A 84 0.62 9.53 -4.68
C CYS A 84 -0.47 8.57 -5.14
N HIS A 85 -1.52 9.10 -5.78
CA HIS A 85 -2.63 8.32 -6.32
C HIS A 85 -2.28 7.55 -7.61
N GLN A 86 -1.19 7.90 -8.30
CA GLN A 86 -0.70 7.10 -9.42
C GLN A 86 -0.06 5.82 -8.86
N ARG A 87 -0.63 4.64 -9.11
CA ARG A 87 -0.03 3.31 -8.79
C ARG A 87 0.70 3.26 -7.42
N PRO A 88 -0.03 2.95 -6.34
CA PRO A 88 0.22 3.39 -4.95
C PRO A 88 1.62 3.98 -4.72
N ALA A 89 1.86 5.18 -5.26
CA ALA A 89 3.19 5.77 -5.39
C ALA A 89 3.68 6.45 -4.12
N GLY A 90 2.86 6.50 -3.09
CA GLY A 90 3.21 7.15 -1.85
C GLY A 90 2.03 7.44 -0.95
N MET A 91 2.34 8.07 0.16
CA MET A 91 1.39 8.47 1.19
C MET A 91 1.71 9.88 1.69
N ALA A 92 0.76 10.48 2.40
CA ALA A 92 0.98 11.76 3.06
C ALA A 92 0.83 11.60 4.58
N LEU A 93 1.42 12.52 5.35
CA LEU A 93 1.23 12.60 6.78
C LEU A 93 1.28 14.03 7.27
N THR A 94 0.61 14.29 8.39
CA THR A 94 0.66 15.56 9.10
C THR A 94 1.49 15.46 10.37
N CYS A 95 2.21 16.53 10.67
CA CYS A 95 3.04 16.64 11.87
C CYS A 95 3.23 18.10 12.26
N THR A 96 3.64 18.37 13.50
CA THR A 96 4.02 19.71 13.94
C THR A 96 5.49 20.01 13.68
N ASP A 97 6.36 19.00 13.85
CA ASP A 97 7.80 19.08 13.63
C ASP A 97 8.24 18.09 12.53
N PRO A 98 8.52 18.58 11.30
CA PRO A 98 8.94 17.73 10.20
C PRO A 98 10.27 17.00 10.43
N LEU A 99 11.18 17.55 11.24
CA LEU A 99 12.47 16.91 11.52
C LEU A 99 12.28 15.72 12.47
N GLN A 100 11.46 15.86 13.51
CA GLN A 100 11.08 14.75 14.37
C GLN A 100 10.27 13.70 13.61
N ALA A 101 9.36 14.13 12.73
CA ALA A 101 8.60 13.21 11.88
C ALA A 101 9.50 12.36 10.98
N LEU A 102 10.51 12.95 10.35
CA LEU A 102 11.49 12.23 9.53
C LEU A 102 12.40 11.33 10.37
N ALA A 103 12.82 11.79 11.56
CA ALA A 103 13.63 10.98 12.47
C ALA A 103 12.86 9.72 12.90
N HIS A 104 11.58 9.85 13.24
CA HIS A 104 10.70 8.72 13.55
C HIS A 104 10.58 7.74 12.38
N ALA A 105 10.35 8.25 11.16
CA ALA A 105 10.31 7.41 9.96
C ALA A 105 11.58 6.54 9.82
N ARG A 106 12.75 7.13 10.07
CA ARG A 106 14.04 6.46 10.01
C ARG A 106 14.24 5.46 11.16
N THR A 107 13.70 5.74 12.34
CA THR A 107 13.65 4.78 13.45
C THR A 107 12.84 3.55 13.07
N LEU A 108 11.65 3.72 12.48
CA LEU A 108 10.83 2.61 11.97
C LEU A 108 11.59 1.79 10.92
N LEU A 109 12.23 2.44 9.95
CA LEU A 109 13.03 1.78 8.92
C LEU A 109 14.27 1.05 9.44
N SER A 110 14.73 1.38 10.64
CA SER A 110 15.91 0.78 11.27
C SER A 110 15.57 -0.38 12.19
N MET A 111 14.29 -0.71 12.39
CA MET A 111 13.89 -1.88 13.18
C MET A 111 14.28 -3.17 12.48
N THR A 112 14.44 -4.25 13.24
CA THR A 112 14.78 -5.56 12.71
C THR A 112 13.54 -6.48 12.68
N PRO A 113 13.29 -7.21 11.57
CA PRO A 113 13.98 -7.11 10.28
C PRO A 113 13.53 -5.88 9.47
N PRO A 114 14.47 -5.09 8.90
CA PRO A 114 14.16 -3.77 8.31
C PRO A 114 13.30 -3.83 7.06
N LYS A 115 13.34 -4.96 6.33
CA LYS A 115 12.55 -5.14 5.10
C LYS A 115 11.03 -5.22 5.34
N VAL A 116 10.60 -5.49 6.57
CA VAL A 116 9.17 -5.62 6.90
C VAL A 116 8.49 -4.25 6.97
N LEU A 117 9.26 -3.17 7.13
CA LEU A 117 8.74 -1.83 7.40
C LEU A 117 9.10 -0.84 6.29
N ALA A 118 8.85 -1.20 5.04
CA ALA A 118 8.78 -0.21 3.96
C ALA A 118 7.56 0.70 4.17
N ILE A 119 7.59 1.49 5.24
CA ILE A 119 6.51 2.34 5.77
C ILE A 119 6.01 3.38 4.76
N HIS A 120 6.77 3.66 3.72
CA HIS A 120 6.41 4.58 2.65
C HIS A 120 5.46 3.95 1.62
N ASP A 121 5.38 2.61 1.57
CA ASP A 121 4.40 1.88 0.78
C ASP A 121 3.03 1.97 1.47
N PRO A 122 2.01 2.56 0.81
CA PRO A 122 0.66 2.67 1.36
C PRO A 122 0.03 1.33 1.77
N VAL A 123 0.37 0.24 1.07
CA VAL A 123 -0.16 -1.11 1.34
C VAL A 123 0.40 -1.63 2.66
N ILE A 124 1.72 -1.51 2.85
CA ILE A 124 2.38 -1.91 4.10
C ILE A 124 1.91 -1.04 5.25
N TRP A 125 1.85 0.28 5.06
CA TRP A 125 1.34 1.19 6.09
C TRP A 125 -0.09 0.82 6.52
N THR A 126 -0.97 0.56 5.54
CA THR A 126 -2.35 0.14 5.80
C THR A 126 -2.39 -1.11 6.67
N ALA A 127 -1.62 -2.15 6.34
CA ALA A 127 -1.59 -3.37 7.12
C ALA A 127 -1.06 -3.13 8.55
N LEU A 128 0.00 -2.34 8.70
CA LEU A 128 0.55 -1.96 10.01
C LEU A 128 -0.48 -1.19 10.85
N ALA A 129 -1.14 -0.20 10.26
CA ALA A 129 -2.14 0.62 10.91
C ALA A 129 -3.44 -0.14 11.20
N MET A 130 -3.75 -1.22 10.48
CA MET A 130 -4.89 -2.08 10.76
C MET A 130 -4.63 -3.05 11.92
N GLU A 131 -3.42 -3.59 12.01
CA GLU A 131 -3.14 -4.72 12.90
C GLU A 131 -2.41 -4.31 14.18
N ASN A 132 -1.65 -3.21 14.18
CA ASN A 132 -0.83 -2.82 15.33
C ASN A 132 -1.55 -1.95 16.37
N VAL A 133 -2.84 -2.23 16.65
CA VAL A 133 -3.70 -1.39 17.50
C VAL A 133 -3.09 -1.19 18.90
N GLY A 134 -2.49 -2.23 19.48
CA GLY A 134 -1.86 -2.18 20.81
C GLY A 134 -0.62 -1.29 20.90
N GLN A 135 0.01 -0.94 19.78
CA GLN A 135 1.20 -0.08 19.72
C GLN A 135 1.05 1.07 18.72
N HIS A 136 -0.20 1.45 18.37
CA HIS A 136 -0.49 2.54 17.43
C HIS A 136 0.23 3.82 17.81
N ALA A 137 0.18 4.20 19.08
CA ALA A 137 0.86 5.40 19.55
C ALA A 137 2.35 5.44 19.17
N CYS A 138 3.02 4.29 19.22
CA CYS A 138 4.43 4.15 18.85
C CYS A 138 4.66 3.96 17.36
N LEU A 139 3.70 3.37 16.63
CA LEU A 139 3.74 3.32 15.18
C LEU A 139 3.67 4.73 14.57
N PHE A 140 2.76 5.58 15.07
CA PHE A 140 2.59 6.94 14.59
C PHE A 140 3.64 7.91 15.15
N GLY A 141 4.03 7.75 16.41
CA GLY A 141 5.01 8.63 17.06
C GLY A 141 4.60 10.10 16.96
N PRO A 142 5.42 10.99 16.35
CA PRO A 142 5.10 12.41 16.19
C PRO A 142 4.13 12.71 15.03
N TRP A 143 3.69 11.70 14.28
CA TRP A 143 2.73 11.89 13.19
C TRP A 143 1.32 11.99 13.76
N GLN A 144 0.59 13.03 13.36
CA GLN A 144 -0.77 13.26 13.82
C GLN A 144 -1.74 12.37 13.05
N GLU A 145 -1.64 12.40 11.72
CA GLU A 145 -2.43 11.58 10.82
C GLU A 145 -1.56 11.10 9.67
N VAL A 146 -1.87 9.90 9.16
CA VAL A 146 -1.29 9.36 7.92
C VAL A 146 -2.42 9.09 6.95
N TYR A 147 -2.16 9.40 5.68
CA TYR A 147 -3.11 9.36 4.60
C TYR A 147 -2.60 8.40 3.53
N THR A 148 -3.35 7.33 3.28
CA THR A 148 -3.07 6.41 2.16
C THR A 148 -4.12 6.58 1.05
N PRO A 149 -3.71 6.55 -0.23
CA PRO A 149 -4.67 6.68 -1.33
C PRO A 149 -5.64 5.49 -1.33
N VAL A 150 -6.94 5.77 -1.50
CA VAL A 150 -7.96 4.75 -1.71
C VAL A 150 -7.70 4.08 -3.06
N PRO A 151 -7.64 2.74 -3.15
CA PRO A 151 -7.37 2.07 -4.41
C PRO A 151 -8.57 2.10 -5.35
N GLY A 152 -8.33 2.34 -6.65
CA GLY A 152 -9.34 2.16 -7.70
C GLY A 152 -10.28 3.33 -7.93
N VAL A 153 -10.05 4.46 -7.27
CA VAL A 153 -10.70 5.73 -7.57
C VAL A 153 -9.88 6.52 -8.59
N ASP A 154 -10.57 7.40 -9.32
CA ASP A 154 -9.91 8.38 -10.18
C ASP A 154 -8.86 9.16 -9.36
N PRO A 155 -7.60 9.25 -9.80
CA PRO A 155 -6.55 10.00 -9.10
C PRO A 155 -6.91 11.46 -8.81
N THR A 156 -7.84 12.05 -9.57
CA THR A 156 -8.36 13.42 -9.38
C THR A 156 -9.45 13.51 -8.30
N ALA A 157 -10.06 12.38 -7.92
CA ALA A 157 -11.00 12.33 -6.79
C ALA A 157 -10.28 12.49 -5.45
N HIS A 158 -8.96 12.26 -5.42
CA HIS A 158 -8.08 12.44 -4.27
C HIS A 158 -8.65 11.83 -2.98
N GLN A 159 -9.23 10.62 -3.05
CA GLN A 159 -9.80 10.00 -1.86
C GLN A 159 -8.71 9.33 -1.00
N TRP A 160 -8.68 9.66 0.28
CA TRP A 160 -7.69 9.20 1.23
C TRP A 160 -8.34 8.43 2.36
N HIS A 161 -7.78 7.28 2.71
CA HIS A 161 -7.99 6.71 4.03
C HIS A 161 -7.18 7.50 5.06
N VAL A 162 -7.80 7.77 6.20
CA VAL A 162 -7.14 8.46 7.32
C VAL A 162 -6.82 7.45 8.42
N TRP A 163 -5.57 7.49 8.85
CA TRP A 163 -5.04 6.72 9.94
C TRP A 163 -4.60 7.69 11.02
N LYS A 164 -4.98 7.43 12.27
CA LYS A 164 -4.56 8.21 13.44
C LYS A 164 -4.45 7.28 14.64
N ALA A 165 -3.52 7.56 15.54
CA ALA A 165 -3.52 6.91 16.84
C ALA A 165 -4.72 7.42 17.65
N GLU A 166 -5.51 6.50 18.24
CA GLU A 166 -6.65 6.89 19.08
C GLU A 166 -6.20 7.58 20.37
N THR A 167 -5.07 7.15 20.90
CA THR A 167 -4.46 7.71 22.10
C THR A 167 -2.97 7.99 21.88
N PRO A 168 -2.44 9.14 22.32
CA PRO A 168 -1.01 9.41 22.34
C PRO A 168 -0.24 8.39 23.21
N ALA A 169 1.05 8.24 22.97
CA ALA A 169 1.87 7.33 23.78
C ALA A 169 2.00 7.88 25.20
N THR A 170 1.62 7.10 26.21
CA THR A 170 1.71 7.50 27.62
C THR A 170 3.09 7.24 28.24
N GLY A 171 4.08 6.83 27.44
CA GLY A 171 5.44 6.52 27.86
C GLY A 171 6.39 6.32 26.68
N PRO A 172 7.68 6.06 26.94
CA PRO A 172 8.67 5.85 25.89
C PRO A 172 8.33 4.59 25.08
N CYS A 173 8.41 4.71 23.76
CA CYS A 173 8.18 3.59 22.87
C CYS A 173 9.31 2.56 22.97
N GLN A 174 8.92 1.29 23.07
CA GLN A 174 9.86 0.18 22.99
C GLN A 174 9.97 -0.28 21.54
N TYR A 175 11.20 -0.44 21.08
CA TYR A 175 11.53 -0.89 19.73
C TYR A 175 12.39 -2.16 19.79
N PRO A 176 12.27 -3.10 18.83
CA PRO A 176 11.33 -3.09 17.70
C PRO A 176 9.87 -3.21 18.15
N LEU A 177 8.95 -2.70 17.33
CA LEU A 177 7.51 -2.91 17.55
C LEU A 177 7.18 -4.39 17.41
N ALA A 178 6.25 -4.87 18.23
CA ALA A 178 5.74 -6.23 18.16
C ALA A 178 4.54 -6.25 17.22
N PHE A 179 4.62 -7.05 16.16
CA PHE A 179 3.54 -7.20 15.18
C PHE A 179 2.81 -8.53 15.37
N PRO A 180 1.48 -8.56 15.23
CA PRO A 180 0.72 -9.80 15.31
C PRO A 180 0.99 -10.70 14.10
N ASP A 181 0.79 -12.01 14.26
CA ASP A 181 0.96 -13.00 13.19
C ASP A 181 0.04 -12.75 11.97
N THR A 182 -1.07 -12.03 12.19
CA THR A 182 -2.04 -11.62 11.15
C THR A 182 -1.55 -10.49 10.25
N LEU A 183 -0.41 -9.84 10.55
CA LEU A 183 0.11 -8.73 9.75
C LEU A 183 0.36 -9.15 8.29
N TYR A 184 0.97 -10.32 8.09
CA TYR A 184 1.32 -10.79 6.75
C TYR A 184 0.08 -11.15 5.91
N SER A 185 -0.92 -11.80 6.51
CA SER A 185 -2.18 -12.08 5.82
C SER A 185 -2.91 -10.79 5.47
N THR A 186 -2.96 -9.82 6.40
CA THR A 186 -3.57 -8.50 6.15
C THR A 186 -2.85 -7.77 5.03
N TYR A 187 -1.52 -7.72 5.06
CA TYR A 187 -0.73 -7.13 3.98
C TYR A 187 -1.03 -7.78 2.62
N THR A 188 -1.11 -9.11 2.58
CA THR A 188 -1.39 -9.86 1.34
C THR A 188 -2.77 -9.51 0.80
N ASP A 189 -3.79 -9.45 1.66
CA ASP A 189 -5.16 -9.08 1.28
C ASP A 189 -5.23 -7.66 0.71
N ILE A 190 -4.63 -6.69 1.40
CA ILE A 190 -4.60 -5.28 0.96
C ILE A 190 -3.79 -5.14 -0.33
N ARG A 191 -2.66 -5.85 -0.45
CA ARG A 191 -1.85 -5.85 -1.68
C ARG A 191 -2.67 -6.32 -2.88
N TRP A 192 -3.41 -7.42 -2.73
CA TRP A 192 -4.25 -7.93 -3.81
C TRP A 192 -5.38 -7.00 -4.15
N LEU A 193 -6.01 -6.38 -3.15
CA LEU A 193 -7.02 -5.37 -3.39
C LEU A 193 -6.47 -4.20 -4.22
N HIS A 194 -5.30 -3.67 -3.85
CA HIS A 194 -4.64 -2.62 -4.63
C HIS A 194 -4.31 -3.08 -6.05
N TRP A 195 -3.84 -4.32 -6.23
CA TRP A 195 -3.54 -4.88 -7.55
C TRP A 195 -4.79 -5.01 -8.42
N LEU A 196 -5.89 -5.58 -7.89
CA LEU A 196 -7.17 -5.70 -8.59
C LEU A 196 -7.66 -4.34 -9.09
N ARG A 197 -7.57 -3.32 -8.22
CA ARG A 197 -8.01 -1.96 -8.53
C ARG A 197 -7.09 -1.21 -9.51
N GLN A 198 -5.84 -1.64 -9.68
CA GLN A 198 -4.95 -1.13 -10.74
C GLN A 198 -5.28 -1.68 -12.13
N HIS A 199 -6.12 -2.73 -12.22
CA HIS A 199 -6.45 -3.42 -13.46
C HIS A 199 -7.96 -3.40 -13.73
N PRO A 200 -8.59 -2.20 -13.80
CA PRO A 200 -10.05 -2.06 -13.91
C PRO A 200 -10.63 -2.73 -15.16
N GLN A 201 -9.87 -2.82 -16.25
CA GLN A 201 -10.28 -3.50 -17.47
C GLN A 201 -10.58 -5.00 -17.28
N HIS A 202 -10.04 -5.62 -16.22
CA HIS A 202 -10.32 -7.03 -15.87
C HIS A 202 -11.26 -7.18 -14.67
N PHE A 203 -11.20 -6.26 -13.70
CA PHE A 203 -11.81 -6.48 -12.38
C PHE A 203 -12.79 -5.38 -11.92
N ALA A 204 -13.09 -4.36 -12.73
CA ALA A 204 -14.02 -3.28 -12.33
C ALA A 204 -15.43 -3.78 -12.00
N GLN A 205 -15.85 -4.91 -12.57
CA GLN A 205 -17.18 -5.49 -12.35
C GLN A 205 -17.27 -6.37 -11.10
N VAL A 206 -16.15 -6.62 -10.40
CA VAL A 206 -16.17 -7.43 -9.16
C VAL A 206 -16.78 -6.60 -8.04
N PRO A 207 -17.95 -6.98 -7.49
CA PRO A 207 -18.56 -6.25 -6.40
C PRO A 207 -17.81 -6.50 -5.08
N ASP A 208 -17.87 -5.52 -4.17
CA ASP A 208 -17.09 -5.56 -2.93
C ASP A 208 -17.27 -6.83 -2.08
N PRO A 209 -18.49 -7.41 -1.93
CA PRO A 209 -18.68 -8.66 -1.21
C PRO A 209 -17.94 -9.87 -1.81
N GLU A 210 -17.61 -9.85 -3.11
CA GLU A 210 -16.92 -10.93 -3.81
C GLU A 210 -15.40 -10.80 -3.74
N LEU A 211 -14.87 -9.62 -3.36
CA LEU A 211 -13.44 -9.37 -3.31
C LEU A 211 -12.66 -10.36 -2.44
N PRO A 212 -13.13 -10.76 -1.23
CA PRO A 212 -12.42 -11.76 -0.43
C PRO A 212 -12.21 -13.09 -1.17
N ARG A 213 -13.20 -13.56 -1.93
CA ARG A 213 -13.09 -14.78 -2.73
C ARG A 213 -12.11 -14.60 -3.89
N VAL A 214 -12.23 -13.50 -4.62
CA VAL A 214 -11.32 -13.16 -5.74
C VAL A 214 -9.87 -13.05 -5.27
N VAL A 215 -9.62 -12.43 -4.11
CA VAL A 215 -8.29 -12.37 -3.49
C VAL A 215 -7.81 -13.77 -3.08
N SER A 216 -8.69 -14.62 -2.54
CA SER A 216 -8.36 -16.01 -2.23
C SER A 216 -7.94 -16.81 -3.47
N ASN A 217 -8.61 -16.56 -4.60
CA ASN A 217 -8.28 -17.17 -5.89
C ASN A 217 -6.90 -16.73 -6.41
N LEU A 218 -6.54 -15.45 -6.26
CA LEU A 218 -5.21 -14.94 -6.60
C LEU A 218 -4.12 -15.60 -5.74
N ASP A 219 -4.34 -15.66 -4.43
CA ASP A 219 -3.42 -16.32 -3.49
C ASP A 219 -3.28 -17.82 -3.81
N PHE A 220 -4.38 -18.48 -4.22
CA PHE A 220 -4.37 -19.86 -4.65
C PHE A 220 -3.46 -20.07 -5.89
N PHE A 221 -3.58 -19.25 -6.92
CA PHE A 221 -2.68 -19.33 -8.08
C PHE A 221 -1.20 -19.11 -7.69
N VAL A 222 -0.92 -18.14 -6.81
CA VAL A 222 0.45 -17.90 -6.34
C VAL A 222 1.01 -19.09 -5.57
N LYS A 223 0.21 -19.74 -4.72
CA LYS A 223 0.60 -20.98 -4.02
C LYS A 223 0.93 -22.12 -4.98
N HIS A 224 0.29 -22.14 -6.14
CA HIS A 224 0.60 -23.07 -7.23
C HIS A 224 1.68 -22.54 -8.20
N GLY A 225 2.38 -21.45 -7.88
CA GLY A 225 3.50 -20.93 -8.66
C GLY A 225 3.11 -20.13 -9.90
N ILE A 226 1.86 -19.69 -9.99
CA ILE A 226 1.37 -18.73 -11.00
C ILE A 226 1.19 -17.38 -10.30
N GLY A 227 2.22 -16.53 -10.34
CA GLY A 227 2.22 -15.24 -9.66
C GLY A 227 2.73 -14.06 -10.47
N ALA A 228 3.03 -14.27 -11.75
CA ALA A 228 3.41 -13.18 -12.64
C ALA A 228 2.15 -12.38 -13.06
N ASP A 229 2.22 -11.05 -12.97
CA ASP A 229 1.10 -10.15 -13.29
C ASP A 229 0.42 -10.50 -14.62
N ARG A 230 1.21 -10.64 -15.69
CA ARG A 230 0.70 -10.97 -17.03
C ARG A 230 -0.12 -12.26 -17.03
N ASP A 231 0.35 -13.28 -16.31
CA ASP A 231 -0.29 -14.59 -16.29
C ASP A 231 -1.60 -14.53 -15.49
N LEU A 232 -1.60 -13.84 -14.34
CA LEU A 232 -2.81 -13.62 -13.54
C LEU A 232 -3.88 -12.83 -14.29
N LEU A 233 -3.49 -11.84 -15.09
CA LEU A 233 -4.43 -11.05 -15.91
C LEU A 233 -5.09 -11.89 -17.01
N ARG A 234 -4.34 -12.79 -17.64
CA ARG A 234 -4.89 -13.74 -18.62
C ARG A 234 -5.93 -14.66 -17.98
N LEU A 235 -5.70 -15.06 -16.74
CA LEU A 235 -6.61 -15.91 -15.97
C LEU A 235 -7.74 -15.14 -15.26
N SER A 236 -7.94 -13.85 -15.56
CA SER A 236 -8.95 -13.00 -14.88
C SER A 236 -10.36 -13.60 -14.87
N ALA A 237 -10.78 -14.30 -15.92
CA ALA A 237 -12.05 -15.02 -15.94
C ALA A 237 -12.11 -16.12 -14.85
N LEU A 238 -11.08 -16.96 -14.74
CA LEU A 238 -11.00 -17.97 -13.67
C LEU A 238 -10.91 -17.36 -12.28
N VAL A 239 -10.15 -16.26 -12.12
CA VAL A 239 -10.03 -15.57 -10.84
C VAL A 239 -11.39 -15.04 -10.36
N THR A 240 -12.23 -14.56 -11.28
CA THR A 240 -13.51 -13.91 -10.96
C THR A 240 -14.68 -14.86 -10.79
N HIS A 241 -14.68 -16.03 -11.44
CA HIS A 241 -15.82 -16.95 -11.48
C HIS A 241 -15.65 -18.13 -10.51
N GLY A 242 -16.45 -18.14 -9.43
CA GLY A 242 -16.49 -19.24 -8.45
C GLY A 242 -15.26 -19.33 -7.54
N ASP A 243 -15.27 -20.27 -6.60
CA ASP A 243 -14.09 -20.59 -5.79
C ASP A 243 -13.20 -21.58 -6.56
N LEU A 244 -11.94 -21.21 -6.81
CA LEU A 244 -11.01 -22.09 -7.51
C LEU A 244 -10.68 -23.36 -6.73
N ARG A 245 -10.85 -23.35 -5.40
CA ARG A 245 -10.62 -24.52 -4.55
C ARG A 245 -11.68 -25.60 -4.75
N GLU A 246 -12.83 -25.24 -5.30
CA GLU A 246 -13.93 -26.16 -5.62
C GLU A 246 -13.80 -26.74 -7.05
N ARG A 247 -12.84 -26.23 -7.85
CA ARG A 247 -12.60 -26.66 -9.23
C ARG A 247 -11.60 -27.82 -9.28
N GLU A 248 -12.08 -29.01 -8.90
CA GLU A 248 -11.27 -30.24 -8.94
C GLU A 248 -10.70 -30.56 -10.32
N ASP A 249 -11.41 -30.14 -11.38
CA ASP A 249 -11.00 -30.28 -12.78
C ASP A 249 -9.70 -29.53 -13.11
N LEU A 250 -9.39 -28.44 -12.40
CA LEU A 250 -8.20 -27.63 -12.63
C LEU A 250 -6.98 -28.08 -11.80
N LEU A 251 -7.19 -28.89 -10.74
CA LEU A 251 -6.12 -29.34 -9.84
C LEU A 251 -5.02 -30.15 -10.54
N PRO A 252 -5.30 -31.07 -11.49
CA PRO A 252 -4.26 -31.79 -12.22
C PRO A 252 -3.30 -30.84 -12.97
N ILE A 253 -3.84 -29.80 -13.61
CA ILE A 253 -3.03 -28.78 -14.30
C ILE A 253 -2.19 -28.00 -13.29
N LEU A 254 -2.80 -27.53 -12.20
CA LEU A 254 -2.15 -26.69 -11.18
C LEU A 254 -1.08 -27.42 -10.37
N THR A 255 -1.18 -28.74 -10.20
CA THR A 255 -0.21 -29.55 -9.46
C THR A 255 0.85 -30.19 -10.36
N SER A 256 0.71 -30.09 -11.69
CA SER A 256 1.69 -30.63 -12.63
C SER A 256 3.07 -29.98 -12.48
N HIS A 257 4.12 -30.72 -12.88
CA HIS A 257 5.51 -30.24 -12.89
C HIS A 257 5.83 -29.31 -14.06
N GLU A 258 4.83 -28.90 -14.83
CA GLU A 258 5.02 -28.01 -15.96
C GLU A 258 5.40 -26.59 -15.53
N ARG A 259 6.08 -25.89 -16.43
CA ARG A 259 6.43 -24.49 -16.21
C ARG A 259 5.15 -23.64 -16.09
N PRO A 260 5.13 -22.59 -15.26
CA PRO A 260 3.94 -21.78 -15.03
C PRO A 260 3.23 -21.31 -16.29
N HIS A 261 3.96 -20.88 -17.32
CA HIS A 261 3.36 -20.41 -18.57
C HIS A 261 2.61 -21.52 -19.33
N HIS A 262 3.07 -22.77 -19.33
CA HIS A 262 2.33 -23.87 -19.97
C HIS A 262 1.06 -24.19 -19.20
N ARG A 263 1.11 -24.22 -17.86
CA ARG A 263 -0.08 -24.39 -17.03
C ARG A 263 -1.10 -23.28 -17.27
N VAL A 264 -0.66 -22.04 -17.45
CA VAL A 264 -1.54 -20.92 -17.84
C VAL A 264 -2.21 -21.18 -19.20
N GLU A 265 -1.48 -21.67 -20.21
CA GLU A 265 -2.10 -22.02 -21.50
C GLU A 265 -3.14 -23.14 -21.36
N GLN A 266 -2.84 -24.19 -20.59
CA GLN A 266 -3.77 -25.30 -20.35
C GLN A 266 -5.05 -24.80 -19.64
N LEU A 267 -4.90 -23.99 -18.59
CA LEU A 267 -6.04 -23.38 -17.90
C LEU A 267 -6.91 -22.49 -18.81
N LEU A 268 -6.29 -21.83 -19.80
CA LEU A 268 -7.02 -21.02 -20.78
C LEU A 268 -7.76 -21.88 -21.80
N GLN A 269 -7.30 -23.10 -22.09
CA GLN A 269 -8.01 -24.03 -22.96
C GLN A 269 -9.27 -24.58 -22.26
N GLU A 270 -9.21 -24.84 -20.96
CA GLU A 270 -10.38 -25.26 -20.15
C GLU A 270 -11.47 -24.17 -20.03
N LEU A 271 -11.15 -22.92 -20.39
CA LEU A 271 -12.10 -21.81 -20.47
C LEU A 271 -12.80 -21.69 -21.83
N GLN A 272 -12.33 -22.42 -22.85
CA GLN A 272 -12.94 -22.41 -24.17
C GLN A 272 -14.10 -23.43 -24.20
N PRO A 273 -15.27 -23.05 -24.73
CA PRO A 273 -16.46 -23.90 -24.74
C PRO A 273 -16.32 -25.15 -25.61
#